data_AF-A0A392UA35-F1
#
_entry.id   AF-A0A392UA35-F1
#
_cell.length_a   1.000
_cell.length_b   1.000
_cell.length_c   1.000
_cell.angle_alpha   90.00
_cell.angle_beta   90.00
_cell.angle_gamma   90.00
#
_symmetry.space_group_name_H-M   'P 1'
#
loop_
_entity.id
_entity.type
_entity.pdbx_description
1 polymer ?
#
loop_
_entity_poly.entity_id
_entity_poly.type
_entity_poly.pdbx_seq_one_letter_code
_entity_poly.pdbx_strand_id
1 'polypeptide(L)' 'EAEEDKCVKFESGLRPDIKHLFGFSQIRDFATLMNKSRICDFDGKAKTNYYKAMSDQK' A
#
# COMPACT_ATOMS: atom_id res chain seq x y z
N GLU A 1 6.43 -21.79 -8.20
CA GLU A 1 5.52 -20.96 -7.39
C GLU A 1 4.85 -19.98 -8.34
N ALA A 2 3.52 -19.98 -8.41
CA ALA A 2 2.79 -19.06 -9.28
C ALA A 2 3.03 -17.62 -8.81
N GLU A 3 3.18 -16.65 -9.72
CA GLU A 3 3.32 -15.23 -9.37
C GLU A 3 2.17 -14.74 -8.46
N GLU A 4 0.98 -15.30 -8.65
CA GLU A 4 -0.18 -15.06 -7.79
C GLU A 4 0.07 -15.49 -6.33
N ASP A 5 0.73 -16.62 -6.09
CA ASP A 5 1.06 -17.08 -4.73
C ASP A 5 2.04 -16.12 -4.04
N LYS A 6 3.00 -15.56 -4.79
CA LYS A 6 3.91 -14.51 -4.29
C LYS A 6 3.17 -13.23 -3.94
N CYS A 7 2.21 -12.82 -4.77
CA CYS A 7 1.39 -11.64 -4.53
C CYS A 7 0.54 -11.83 -3.26
N VAL A 8 -0.12 -12.98 -3.12
CA VAL A 8 -0.94 -13.31 -1.94
C VAL A 8 -0.10 -13.30 -0.66
N LYS A 9 1.10 -13.91 -0.69
CA LYS A 9 2.03 -13.87 0.46
C LYS A 9 2.43 -12.45 0.82
N PHE A 10 2.78 -11.62 -0.17
CA PHE A 10 3.17 -10.23 0.08
C PHE A 10 2.00 -9.39 0.62
N GLU A 11 0.81 -9.49 0.03
CA GLU A 11 -0.41 -8.81 0.49
C GLU A 11 -0.80 -9.18 1.92
N SER A 12 -0.47 -10.39 2.37
CA SER A 12 -0.73 -10.82 3.75
C SER A 12 0.07 -10.02 4.79
N GLY A 13 1.26 -9.51 4.43
CA GLY A 13 2.14 -8.71 5.28
C GLY A 13 1.96 -7.20 5.13
N LEU A 14 1.13 -6.74 4.19
CA LEU A 14 0.86 -5.32 3.99
C LEU A 14 -0.09 -4.77 5.06
N ARG A 15 0.06 -3.47 5.35
CA ARG A 15 -0.89 -2.75 6.20
C ARG A 15 -2.31 -2.84 5.60
N PRO A 16 -3.37 -2.90 6.43
CA PRO A 16 -4.75 -3.04 5.96
C PRO A 16 -5.16 -1.95 4.95
N ASP A 17 -4.75 -0.70 5.17
CA ASP A 17 -5.04 0.43 4.27
C ASP A 17 -4.47 0.21 2.86
N ILE A 18 -3.26 -0.35 2.81
CA ILE A 18 -2.53 -0.64 1.58
C ILE A 18 -3.13 -1.89 0.92
N LYS A 19 -3.37 -2.94 1.71
CA LYS A 19 -3.99 -4.20 1.27
C LYS A 19 -5.37 -3.98 0.65
N HIS A 20 -6.18 -3.11 1.23
CA HIS A 20 -7.51 -2.79 0.70
C HIS A 20 -7.42 -2.16 -0.69
N LEU A 21 -6.46 -1.26 -0.91
CA LEU A 21 -6.22 -0.61 -2.20
C LEU A 21 -5.83 -1.62 -3.30
N PHE A 22 -5.02 -2.63 -2.95
CA PHE A 22 -4.58 -3.67 -3.87
C PHE A 22 -5.59 -4.79 -4.09
N GLY A 23 -6.35 -5.15 -3.06
CA GLY A 23 -7.41 -6.16 -3.12
C GLY A 23 -8.50 -5.84 -4.13
N PHE A 24 -8.83 -4.56 -4.35
CA PHE A 24 -9.77 -4.16 -5.42
C PHE A 24 -9.17 -4.23 -6.82
N SER A 25 -7.85 -4.06 -6.94
CA SER A 25 -7.16 -3.97 -8.22
C SER A 25 -6.76 -5.34 -8.79
N GLN A 26 -6.93 -6.44 -8.03
CA GLN A 26 -6.61 -7.83 -8.42
C GLN A 26 -5.28 -7.93 -9.20
N ILE A 27 -4.21 -7.36 -8.63
CA ILE A 27 -2.92 -7.29 -9.29
C ILE A 27 -2.27 -8.67 -9.27
N ARG A 28 -2.03 -9.23 -10.45
CA ARG A 28 -1.42 -10.55 -10.65
C ARG A 28 0.09 -10.50 -10.92
N ASP A 29 0.62 -9.30 -11.13
CA ASP A 29 2.04 -9.06 -11.39
C ASP A 29 2.74 -8.56 -10.12
N PHE A 30 3.72 -9.33 -9.66
CA PHE A 30 4.40 -9.06 -8.40
C PHE A 30 5.17 -7.75 -8.42
N ALA A 31 5.84 -7.44 -9.53
CA ALA A 31 6.61 -6.21 -9.68
C ALA A 31 5.71 -4.96 -9.60
N THR A 32 4.54 -5.02 -10.22
CA THR A 32 3.54 -3.96 -10.19
C THR A 32 2.95 -3.78 -8.79
N LEU A 33 2.62 -4.88 -8.10
CA LEU A 33 2.14 -4.86 -6.72
C LEU A 33 3.16 -4.19 -5.81
N MET A 34 4.42 -4.61 -5.90
CA MET A 34 5.50 -4.11 -5.05
C MET A 34 5.84 -2.63 -5.33
N ASN A 35 5.81 -2.21 -6.59
CA ASN A 35 6.04 -0.81 -6.95
C ASN A 35 4.90 0.09 -6.44
N LYS A 36 3.65 -0.32 -6.62
CA LYS A 36 2.51 0.47 -6.14
C LYS A 36 2.45 0.49 -4.61
N SER A 37 2.75 -0.63 -3.93
CA SER A 37 2.75 -0.66 -2.46
C SER A 37 3.75 0.32 -1.88
N ARG A 38 4.93 0.44 -2.49
CA ARG A 38 5.97 1.41 -2.10
C ARG A 38 5.50 2.86 -2.26
N ILE A 39 4.77 3.16 -3.35
CA ILE A 39 4.21 4.51 -3.58
C ILE A 39 3.14 4.83 -2.53
N CYS A 40 2.23 3.88 -2.24
CA CYS A 40 1.16 4.08 -1.28
C CYS A 40 1.65 4.23 0.17
N ASP A 41 2.71 3.52 0.55
CA ASP A 41 3.33 3.69 1.87
C ASP A 41 3.90 5.11 2.04
N PHE A 42 4.55 5.64 0.99
CA PHE A 42 5.05 7.02 0.97
C PHE A 42 3.93 8.06 1.01
N ASP A 43 2.89 7.89 0.18
CA ASP A 43 1.75 8.81 0.10
C ASP A 43 0.95 8.83 1.42
N GLY A 44 0.74 7.67 2.04
CA GLY A 44 0.08 7.56 3.35
C GLY A 44 0.82 8.32 4.46
N LYS A 45 2.16 8.27 4.45
CA LYS A 45 2.99 9.04 5.39
C LYS A 45 2.96 10.54 5.11
N ALA A 46 3.04 10.94 3.84
CA ALA A 46 2.94 12.34 3.45
C ALA A 46 1.59 12.96 3.85
N LYS A 47 0.50 12.23 3.58
CA LYS A 47 -0.86 12.64 3.93
C LYS A 47 -1.06 12.76 5.44
N THR A 48 -0.56 11.80 6.21
CA THR A 48 -0.61 11.84 7.68
C THR A 48 0.17 13.03 8.24
N ASN A 49 1.38 13.30 7.72
CA ASN A 49 2.17 14.46 8.11
C ASN A 49 1.47 15.79 7.80
N TYR A 50 0.84 15.91 6.63
CA TYR A 50 0.11 17.10 6.22
C TYR A 50 -1.06 17.43 7.16
N TYR A 51 -1.92 16.44 7.47
CA TYR A 51 -3.03 16.66 8.40
C TYR A 51 -2.55 16.92 9.82
N LYS A 52 -1.49 16.24 10.27
CA LYS A 52 -0.91 16.46 11.60
C LYS A 52 -0.37 17.88 11.75
N ALA A 53 0.35 18.38 10.75
CA ALA A 53 0.85 19.76 10.74
C ALA A 53 -0.29 20.78 10.76
N MET A 54 -1.37 20.52 10.05
CA MET A 54 -2.56 21.39 10.08
C MET A 54 -3.32 21.35 11.41
N SER A 55 -3.38 20.20 12.08
CA SER A 55 -4.05 20.10 13.39
C SER A 55 -3.23 20.70 14.52
N ASP A 56 -1.89 20.69 14.42
CA ASP A 56 -0.98 21.29 15.41
C ASP A 56 -0.94 22.83 15.31
N GLN A 57 -1.35 23.37 14.15
CA GLN A 57 -1.45 24.81 13.90
C GLN A 57 -2.76 25.44 14.43
N LYS A 58 -3.54 24.71 15.25
CA LYS A 58 -4.82 25.16 15.82
C LYS A 58 -4.73 25.46 17.31
#